data_AF-A0A7V9UG30-F1
#
_entry.id   AF-A0A7V9UG30-F1
#
_cell.length_a   1.000
_cell.length_b   1.000
_cell.length_c   1.000
_cell.angle_alpha   90.00
_cell.angle_beta   90.00
_cell.angle_gamma   90.00
#
_symmetry.space_group_name_H-M   'P 1'
#
loop_
_entity.id
_entity.type
_entity.pdbx_description
1 polymer ?
#
loop_
_entity_poly.entity_id
_entity_poly.type
_entity_poly.pdbx_seq_one_letter_code
_entity_poly.pdbx_strand_id
1 'polypeptide(L)'
;MSVEIPETLVGHQFSAFLSVFNSGDKEQFQKFKSHYKNPAEHDVDQELRFFQLTGGFKLKKINEATLNKLSALVQEVNSDQFGRLDMEVEQDPPYAITQLEITAVEAPIEFKIERMAEAQTISATEMRIDQLAKQNHFSGSVLVSKKDKTIFAKSVGFSNMERKLPNDIKTKFNLGSMNKMFTAVSIAQLAQQGRLNLNDTIGKYLLSYRNIETSKVTIHQLLTHTGGTGDIFGSDYEKNLEKLN
;
A
#
# COMPACT_ATOMS: atom_id res chain seq x y z
N MET A 1 0.75 -25.42 12.91
CA MET A 1 1.88 -26.17 12.33
C MET A 1 2.68 -25.20 11.50
N SER A 2 4.00 -25.14 11.66
CA SER A 2 4.87 -24.34 10.80
C SER A 2 4.89 -24.95 9.40
N VAL A 3 4.72 -24.13 8.37
CA VAL A 3 4.88 -24.55 6.98
C VAL A 3 6.35 -24.81 6.74
N GLU A 4 6.69 -26.01 6.29
CA GLU A 4 8.07 -26.38 5.97
C GLU A 4 8.47 -25.81 4.61
N ILE A 5 9.64 -25.18 4.55
CA ILE A 5 10.22 -24.66 3.30
C ILE A 5 11.09 -25.79 2.72
N PRO A 6 10.91 -26.17 1.43
CA PRO A 6 11.68 -27.25 0.83
C PRO A 6 13.19 -26.93 0.79
N GLU A 7 14.02 -27.92 1.11
CA GLU A 7 15.50 -27.87 1.04
C GLU A 7 15.98 -27.90 -0.42
N THR A 8 15.74 -26.80 -1.15
CA THR A 8 16.07 -26.56 -2.56
C THR A 8 16.90 -25.28 -2.67
N LEU A 9 17.54 -25.02 -3.83
CA LEU A 9 18.35 -23.80 -4.02
C LEU A 9 17.52 -22.53 -3.74
N VAL A 10 16.31 -22.49 -4.31
CA VAL A 10 15.36 -21.40 -4.08
C VAL A 10 14.81 -21.39 -2.65
N GLY A 11 14.59 -22.55 -2.04
CA GLY A 11 14.09 -22.65 -0.67
C GLY A 11 15.03 -22.03 0.36
N HIS A 12 16.34 -22.23 0.20
CA HIS A 12 17.33 -21.58 1.06
C HIS A 12 17.32 -20.06 0.91
N GLN A 13 17.28 -19.54 -0.32
CA GLN A 13 17.21 -18.08 -0.56
C GLN A 13 15.89 -17.49 -0.06
N PHE A 14 14.78 -18.20 -0.24
CA PHE A 14 13.46 -17.81 0.23
C PHE A 14 13.40 -17.74 1.77
N SER A 15 13.96 -18.73 2.45
CA SER A 15 14.06 -18.73 3.91
C SER A 15 14.91 -17.57 4.42
N ALA A 16 16.07 -17.33 3.79
CA ALA A 16 16.95 -16.21 4.12
C ALA A 16 16.26 -14.86 3.90
N PHE A 17 15.57 -14.69 2.77
CA PHE A 17 14.76 -13.49 2.48
C PHE A 17 13.71 -13.26 3.57
N LEU A 18 12.88 -14.26 3.88
CA LEU A 18 11.83 -14.10 4.90
C LEU A 18 12.42 -13.74 6.26
N SER A 19 13.54 -14.35 6.64
CA SER A 19 14.24 -14.04 7.89
C SER A 19 14.71 -12.59 7.93
N VAL A 20 15.41 -12.15 6.88
CA VAL A 20 15.92 -10.77 6.78
C VAL A 20 14.78 -9.77 6.70
N PHE A 21 13.79 -10.01 5.84
CA PHE A 21 12.66 -9.09 5.68
C PHE A 21 11.86 -8.93 6.96
N ASN A 22 11.59 -10.03 7.67
CA ASN A 22 10.85 -9.98 8.94
C ASN A 22 11.67 -9.40 10.10
N SER A 23 12.99 -9.27 9.96
CA SER A 23 13.83 -8.62 10.99
C SER A 23 13.60 -7.11 11.06
N GLY A 24 13.21 -6.48 9.95
CA GLY A 24 13.13 -5.02 9.83
C GLY A 24 14.47 -4.31 10.01
N ASP A 25 15.59 -5.05 9.97
CA ASP A 25 16.91 -4.52 10.28
C ASP A 25 17.62 -4.02 9.01
N LYS A 26 18.00 -2.73 9.03
CA LYS A 26 18.64 -2.06 7.89
C LYS A 26 19.97 -2.71 7.51
N GLU A 27 20.76 -3.15 8.48
CA GLU A 27 22.08 -3.74 8.24
C GLU A 27 21.94 -5.14 7.61
N GLN A 28 20.98 -5.94 8.08
CA GLN A 28 20.65 -7.24 7.49
C GLN A 28 20.15 -7.08 6.05
N PHE A 29 19.27 -6.12 5.78
CA PHE A 29 18.86 -5.82 4.40
C PHE A 29 20.05 -5.43 3.53
N GLN A 30 20.91 -4.54 4.01
CA GLN A 30 22.08 -4.10 3.27
C GLN A 30 23.01 -5.26 2.92
N LYS A 31 23.22 -6.21 3.84
CA LYS A 31 24.00 -7.43 3.60
C LYS A 31 23.30 -8.37 2.62
N PHE A 32 21.99 -8.56 2.77
CA PHE A 32 21.22 -9.47 1.93
C PHE A 32 21.16 -9.03 0.46
N LYS A 33 21.38 -7.76 0.16
CA LYS A 33 21.42 -7.26 -1.24
C LYS A 33 22.36 -8.04 -2.15
N SER A 34 23.47 -8.59 -1.63
CA SER A 34 24.41 -9.38 -2.43
C SER A 34 23.84 -10.71 -2.91
N HIS A 35 22.69 -11.14 -2.39
CA HIS A 35 21.99 -12.35 -2.83
C HIS A 35 21.20 -12.13 -4.12
N TYR A 36 20.92 -10.89 -4.52
CA TYR A 36 20.25 -10.59 -5.79
C TYR A 36 21.25 -10.57 -6.95
N LYS A 37 20.80 -10.96 -8.14
CA LYS A 37 21.57 -10.87 -9.38
C LYS A 37 21.99 -9.43 -9.71
N ASN A 38 21.11 -8.47 -9.43
CA ASN A 38 21.35 -7.05 -9.66
C ASN A 38 21.21 -6.24 -8.34
N PRO A 39 22.19 -6.27 -7.42
CA PRO A 39 22.07 -5.61 -6.13
C PRO A 39 21.80 -4.10 -6.21
N ALA A 40 22.21 -3.43 -7.30
CA ALA A 40 22.00 -2.00 -7.48
C ALA A 40 20.52 -1.62 -7.67
N GLU A 41 19.67 -2.55 -8.11
CA GLU A 41 18.24 -2.30 -8.38
C GLU A 41 17.38 -2.34 -7.11
N HIS A 42 17.94 -2.79 -5.97
CA HIS A 42 17.21 -2.93 -4.71
C HIS A 42 17.53 -1.80 -3.73
N ASP A 43 16.59 -0.89 -3.50
CA ASP A 43 16.71 0.18 -2.50
C ASP A 43 16.32 -0.31 -1.09
N VAL A 44 17.27 -0.30 -0.16
CA VAL A 44 17.04 -0.73 1.24
C VAL A 44 16.01 0.15 1.94
N ASP A 45 15.97 1.46 1.63
CA ASP A 45 15.00 2.33 2.26
C ASP A 45 13.58 2.07 1.72
N GLN A 46 13.45 1.60 0.47
CA GLN A 46 12.17 1.12 -0.06
C GLN A 46 11.72 -0.18 0.59
N GLU A 47 12.63 -1.14 0.79
CA GLU A 47 12.36 -2.39 1.51
C GLU A 47 11.94 -2.12 2.96
N LEU A 48 12.61 -1.20 3.65
CA LEU A 48 12.24 -0.79 5.02
C LEU A 48 10.88 -0.12 5.07
N ARG A 49 10.54 0.75 4.10
CA ARG A 49 9.19 1.33 3.99
C ARG A 49 8.16 0.22 3.78
N PHE A 50 8.45 -0.75 2.93
CA PHE A 50 7.55 -1.88 2.70
C PHE A 50 7.39 -2.77 3.93
N PHE A 51 8.47 -3.04 4.67
CA PHE A 51 8.42 -3.69 5.98
C PHE A 51 7.58 -2.90 6.98
N GLN A 52 7.72 -1.58 7.07
CA GLN A 52 6.92 -0.75 7.98
C GLN A 52 5.41 -0.86 7.70
N LEU A 53 5.03 -0.94 6.42
CA LEU A 53 3.64 -1.13 6.02
C LEU A 53 3.12 -2.52 6.37
N THR A 54 3.87 -3.57 6.06
CA THR A 54 3.43 -4.96 6.14
C THR A 54 3.69 -5.62 7.50
N GLY A 55 4.68 -5.13 8.25
CA GLY A 55 5.24 -5.78 9.44
C GLY A 55 6.02 -7.06 9.14
N GLY A 56 6.32 -7.33 7.87
CA GLY A 56 6.81 -8.63 7.43
C GLY A 56 5.69 -9.60 7.01
N PHE A 57 6.08 -10.86 6.81
CA PHE A 57 5.25 -11.90 6.23
C PHE A 57 5.25 -13.19 7.06
N LYS A 58 4.05 -13.70 7.33
CA LYS A 58 3.83 -15.06 7.85
C LYS A 58 3.62 -16.01 6.68
N LEU A 59 4.46 -17.03 6.56
CA LEU A 59 4.26 -18.09 5.57
C LEU A 59 3.00 -18.90 5.90
N LYS A 60 2.10 -19.03 4.92
CA LYS A 60 0.82 -19.76 5.05
C LYS A 60 0.81 -21.06 4.27
N LYS A 61 1.45 -21.09 3.10
CA LYS A 61 1.50 -22.27 2.24
C LYS A 61 2.63 -22.15 1.22
N ILE A 62 3.28 -23.26 0.90
CA ILE A 62 4.06 -23.40 -0.35
C ILE A 62 3.09 -23.91 -1.42
N ASN A 63 2.89 -23.11 -2.47
CA ASN A 63 2.00 -23.48 -3.58
C ASN A 63 2.74 -24.41 -4.55
N GLU A 64 3.94 -24.00 -4.95
CA GLU A 64 4.78 -24.72 -5.89
C GLU A 64 6.25 -24.54 -5.47
N ALA A 65 7.05 -25.60 -5.62
CA ALA A 65 8.49 -25.53 -5.43
C ALA A 65 9.19 -26.52 -6.36
N THR A 66 10.21 -26.03 -7.04
CA THR A 66 11.17 -26.80 -7.84
C THR A 66 12.57 -26.54 -7.31
N LEU A 67 13.60 -27.03 -8.00
CA LEU A 67 14.98 -26.79 -7.59
C LEU A 67 15.31 -25.29 -7.48
N ASN A 68 14.83 -24.47 -8.42
CA ASN A 68 15.23 -23.07 -8.57
C ASN A 68 14.07 -22.05 -8.68
N LYS A 69 12.81 -22.51 -8.54
CA LYS A 69 11.62 -21.65 -8.50
C LYS A 69 10.69 -22.03 -7.37
N LEU A 70 10.11 -21.04 -6.69
CA LEU A 70 9.18 -21.25 -5.58
C LEU A 70 8.08 -20.18 -5.62
N SER A 71 6.83 -20.63 -5.39
CA SER A 71 5.68 -19.77 -5.16
C SER A 71 5.07 -20.07 -3.80
N ALA A 72 4.88 -19.05 -2.98
CA ALA A 72 4.36 -19.17 -1.62
C ALA A 72 3.23 -18.18 -1.36
N LEU A 73 2.24 -18.65 -0.60
CA LEU A 73 1.23 -17.79 0.00
C LEU A 73 1.76 -17.25 1.34
N VAL A 74 1.77 -15.94 1.47
CA VAL A 74 2.14 -15.22 2.70
C VAL A 74 0.98 -14.34 3.17
N GLN A 75 0.95 -14.03 4.46
CA GLN A 75 0.05 -13.04 5.03
C GLN A 75 0.89 -11.96 5.71
N GLU A 76 0.53 -10.70 5.51
CA GLU A 76 1.15 -9.59 6.23
C GLU A 76 0.99 -9.75 7.75
N VAL A 77 1.94 -9.22 8.52
CA VAL A 77 1.88 -9.25 9.99
C VAL A 77 0.97 -8.14 10.52
N ASN A 78 1.01 -6.97 9.89
CA ASN A 78 0.29 -5.77 10.34
C ASN A 78 -1.14 -5.68 9.81
N SER A 79 -1.51 -6.47 8.80
CA SER A 79 -2.82 -6.46 8.17
C SER A 79 -3.34 -7.87 7.89
N ASP A 80 -4.59 -7.99 7.45
CA ASP A 80 -5.17 -9.26 6.99
C ASP A 80 -4.90 -9.53 5.49
N GLN A 81 -4.11 -8.68 4.82
CA GLN A 81 -3.77 -8.83 3.41
C GLN A 81 -2.93 -10.08 3.17
N PHE A 82 -3.28 -10.82 2.12
CA PHE A 82 -2.50 -11.95 1.62
C PHE A 82 -1.65 -11.51 0.42
N GLY A 83 -0.48 -12.12 0.31
CA GLY A 83 0.42 -11.96 -0.82
C GLY A 83 0.77 -13.31 -1.43
N ARG A 84 1.00 -13.34 -2.74
CA ARG A 84 1.77 -14.41 -3.38
C ARG A 84 3.19 -13.90 -3.57
N LEU A 85 4.15 -14.64 -3.03
CA LEU A 85 5.57 -14.40 -3.22
C LEU A 85 6.11 -15.42 -4.21
N ASP A 86 6.58 -14.94 -5.34
CA ASP A 86 7.20 -15.75 -6.39
C ASP A 86 8.71 -15.44 -6.41
N MET A 87 9.54 -16.48 -6.33
CA MET A 87 11.00 -16.37 -6.32
C MET A 87 11.64 -17.31 -7.33
N GLU A 88 12.63 -16.80 -8.06
CA GLU A 88 13.51 -17.58 -8.94
C GLU A 88 14.98 -17.31 -8.62
N VAL A 89 15.81 -18.35 -8.72
CA VAL A 89 17.25 -18.28 -8.49
C VAL A 89 18.05 -18.93 -9.64
N GLU A 90 19.31 -18.51 -9.78
CA GLU A 90 20.26 -19.18 -10.67
C GLU A 90 20.61 -20.59 -10.16
N GLN A 91 20.96 -21.49 -11.07
CA GLN A 91 21.35 -22.87 -10.72
C GLN A 91 22.83 -22.98 -10.30
N ASP A 92 23.65 -22.01 -10.70
CA ASP A 92 25.07 -21.97 -10.35
C ASP A 92 25.28 -21.17 -9.05
N PRO A 93 26.23 -21.56 -8.19
CA PRO A 93 26.61 -20.77 -7.02
C PRO A 93 26.97 -19.32 -7.42
N PRO A 94 26.52 -18.28 -6.67
CA PRO A 94 25.92 -18.36 -5.34
C PRO A 94 24.38 -18.51 -5.32
N TYR A 95 23.77 -18.97 -6.41
CA TYR A 95 22.32 -19.12 -6.58
C TYR A 95 21.60 -17.78 -6.41
N ALA A 96 22.06 -16.78 -7.17
CA ALA A 96 21.56 -15.42 -7.05
C ALA A 96 20.05 -15.35 -7.37
N ILE A 97 19.31 -14.54 -6.61
CA ILE A 97 17.89 -14.28 -6.82
C ILE A 97 17.75 -13.45 -8.09
N THR A 98 17.09 -14.02 -9.09
CA THR A 98 16.83 -13.37 -10.40
C THR A 98 15.46 -12.73 -10.47
N GLN A 99 14.52 -13.22 -9.66
CA GLN A 99 13.18 -12.67 -9.53
C GLN A 99 12.71 -12.82 -8.09
N LEU A 100 12.15 -11.75 -7.55
CA LEU A 100 11.39 -11.74 -6.31
C LEU A 100 10.21 -10.79 -6.51
N GLU A 101 9.01 -11.34 -6.58
CA GLU A 101 7.79 -10.57 -6.77
C GLU A 101 6.82 -10.89 -5.64
N ILE A 102 6.20 -9.84 -5.07
CA ILE A 102 5.15 -9.97 -4.07
C ILE A 102 3.91 -9.29 -4.61
N THR A 103 2.87 -10.08 -4.90
CA THR A 103 1.60 -9.59 -5.42
C THR A 103 0.51 -9.73 -4.39
N ALA A 104 -0.28 -8.67 -4.18
CA ALA A 104 -1.46 -8.76 -3.33
C ALA A 104 -2.49 -9.71 -3.96
N VAL A 105 -2.99 -10.66 -3.16
CA VAL A 105 -4.00 -11.63 -3.59
C VAL A 105 -5.19 -11.61 -2.64
N GLU A 106 -6.35 -12.06 -3.13
CA GLU A 106 -7.50 -12.28 -2.25
C GLU A 106 -7.19 -13.37 -1.22
N ALA A 107 -7.70 -13.20 0.00
CA ALA A 107 -7.58 -14.22 1.04
C ALA A 107 -8.23 -15.53 0.56
N PRO A 108 -7.51 -16.67 0.55
CA PRO A 108 -8.10 -17.94 0.20
C PRO A 108 -9.29 -18.28 1.11
N ILE A 109 -10.24 -19.05 0.58
CA ILE A 109 -11.50 -19.34 1.28
C ILE A 109 -11.27 -19.98 2.65
N GLU A 110 -10.24 -20.82 2.79
CA GLU A 110 -9.85 -21.45 4.05
C GLU A 110 -9.33 -20.47 5.13
N PHE A 111 -8.96 -19.24 4.73
CA PHE A 111 -8.53 -18.16 5.62
C PHE A 111 -9.52 -17.00 5.67
N LYS A 112 -10.69 -17.12 5.02
CA LYS A 112 -11.69 -16.05 4.99
C LYS A 112 -12.26 -15.81 6.38
N ILE A 113 -12.21 -14.56 6.82
CA ILE A 113 -12.76 -14.15 8.12
C ILE A 113 -14.29 -14.28 8.10
N GLU A 114 -14.83 -15.00 9.08
CA GLU A 114 -16.28 -15.13 9.23
C GLU A 114 -16.91 -13.80 9.66
N ARG A 115 -18.15 -13.56 9.22
CA ARG A 115 -18.89 -12.35 9.60
C ARG A 115 -19.27 -12.42 11.08
N MET A 116 -18.81 -11.42 11.83
CA MET A 116 -19.14 -11.24 13.23
C MET A 116 -20.50 -10.55 13.40
N ALA A 117 -21.16 -10.79 14.53
CA ALA A 117 -22.33 -10.00 14.92
C ALA A 117 -21.94 -8.55 15.23
N GLU A 118 -22.86 -7.61 15.07
CA GLU A 118 -22.57 -6.16 15.18
C GLU A 118 -21.85 -5.79 16.50
N ALA A 119 -22.34 -6.29 17.64
CA ALA A 119 -21.71 -6.02 18.94
C ALA A 119 -20.28 -6.57 19.03
N GLN A 120 -20.04 -7.75 18.45
CA GLN A 120 -18.70 -8.34 18.39
C GLN A 120 -17.79 -7.53 17.47
N THR A 121 -18.28 -7.07 16.32
CA THR A 121 -17.54 -6.19 15.40
C THR A 121 -17.13 -4.89 16.07
N ILE A 122 -18.04 -4.24 16.82
CA ILE A 122 -17.75 -3.01 17.56
C ILE A 122 -16.63 -3.27 18.59
N SER A 123 -16.77 -4.32 19.40
CA SER A 123 -15.77 -4.67 20.41
C SER A 123 -14.41 -5.02 19.79
N ALA A 124 -14.39 -5.80 18.71
CA ALA A 124 -13.17 -6.16 17.99
C ALA A 124 -12.49 -4.93 17.36
N THR A 125 -13.28 -4.03 16.77
CA THR A 125 -12.79 -2.75 16.22
C THR A 125 -12.14 -1.91 17.31
N GLU A 126 -12.80 -1.79 18.46
CA GLU A 126 -12.28 -1.03 19.61
C GLU A 126 -10.95 -1.60 20.11
N MET A 127 -10.89 -2.91 20.34
CA MET A 127 -9.67 -3.60 20.78
C MET A 127 -8.52 -3.42 19.79
N ARG A 128 -8.81 -3.52 18.49
CA ARG A 128 -7.79 -3.36 17.43
C ARG A 128 -7.25 -1.94 17.39
N ILE A 129 -8.11 -0.93 17.49
CA ILE A 129 -7.71 0.49 17.52
C ILE A 129 -6.81 0.74 18.74
N ASP A 130 -7.19 0.25 19.92
CA ASP A 130 -6.38 0.42 21.14
C ASP A 130 -5.03 -0.28 21.04
N GLN A 131 -4.99 -1.47 20.44
CA GLN A 131 -3.74 -2.18 20.20
C GLN A 131 -2.81 -1.38 19.27
N LEU A 132 -3.33 -0.90 18.14
CA LEU A 132 -2.56 -0.11 17.17
C LEU A 132 -2.07 1.20 17.77
N ALA A 133 -2.90 1.88 18.56
CA ALA A 133 -2.52 3.10 19.27
C ALA A 133 -1.38 2.86 20.26
N LYS A 134 -1.43 1.79 21.05
CA LYS A 134 -0.36 1.41 22.00
C LYS A 134 0.96 1.11 21.30
N GLN A 135 0.90 0.61 20.06
CA GLN A 135 2.07 0.30 19.24
C GLN A 135 2.58 1.52 18.45
N ASN A 136 1.96 2.69 18.59
CA ASN A 136 2.20 3.87 17.74
C ASN A 136 1.99 3.61 16.23
N HIS A 137 1.23 2.56 15.88
CA HIS A 137 0.88 2.23 14.50
C HIS A 137 -0.40 2.94 14.03
N PHE A 138 -1.12 3.60 14.94
CA PHE A 138 -2.30 4.39 14.59
C PHE A 138 -2.49 5.61 15.50
N SER A 139 -2.68 6.77 14.90
CA SER A 139 -3.14 8.00 15.54
C SER A 139 -4.19 8.63 14.65
N GLY A 140 -5.44 8.66 15.09
CA GLY A 140 -6.54 9.01 14.21
C GLY A 140 -7.92 8.69 14.78
N SER A 141 -8.93 8.88 13.94
CA SER A 141 -10.33 8.72 14.30
C SER A 141 -10.99 7.68 13.40
N VAL A 142 -11.77 6.78 14.00
CA VAL A 142 -12.56 5.75 13.30
C VAL A 142 -14.03 5.97 13.60
N LEU A 143 -14.86 5.97 12.56
CA LEU A 143 -16.30 6.08 12.66
C LEU A 143 -16.94 4.98 11.80
N VAL A 144 -17.88 4.24 12.40
CA VAL A 144 -18.68 3.22 11.71
C VAL A 144 -20.14 3.62 11.80
N SER A 145 -20.77 3.71 10.63
CA SER A 145 -22.20 4.00 10.50
C SER A 145 -22.92 2.85 9.80
N LYS A 146 -24.13 2.58 10.24
CA LYS A 146 -25.05 1.64 9.58
C LYS A 146 -26.32 2.40 9.25
N LYS A 147 -26.56 2.57 7.94
CA LYS A 147 -27.53 3.56 7.43
C LYS A 147 -27.16 4.95 7.99
N ASP A 148 -28.13 5.66 8.55
CA ASP A 148 -27.95 7.03 9.06
C ASP A 148 -27.57 7.07 10.55
N LYS A 149 -27.25 5.92 11.17
CA LYS A 149 -26.87 5.84 12.58
C LYS A 149 -25.40 5.51 12.74
N THR A 150 -24.68 6.38 13.43
CA THR A 150 -23.34 6.06 13.96
C THR A 150 -23.48 4.99 15.04
N ILE A 151 -22.82 3.85 14.83
CA ILE A 151 -22.80 2.72 15.77
C ILE A 151 -21.48 2.62 16.55
N PHE A 152 -20.43 3.29 16.06
CA PHE A 152 -19.14 3.38 16.74
C PHE A 152 -18.40 4.65 16.30
N ALA A 153 -17.76 5.33 17.25
CA ALA A 153 -16.85 6.45 16.98
C ALA A 153 -15.78 6.50 18.07
N LYS A 154 -14.50 6.50 17.68
CA LYS A 154 -13.37 6.56 18.60
C LYS A 154 -12.21 7.33 17.99
N SER A 155 -11.54 8.12 18.82
CA SER A 155 -10.32 8.83 18.46
C SER A 155 -9.22 8.43 19.44
N VAL A 156 -8.03 8.18 18.91
CA VAL A 156 -6.84 7.78 19.69
C VAL A 156 -5.60 8.50 19.19
N GLY A 157 -4.57 8.52 20.03
CA GLY A 157 -3.28 9.14 19.73
C GLY A 157 -3.30 10.66 19.82
N PHE A 158 -2.40 11.29 19.08
CA PHE A 158 -2.16 12.73 19.08
C PHE A 158 -2.52 13.36 17.72
N SER A 159 -3.18 14.50 17.76
CA SER A 159 -3.38 15.38 16.59
C SER A 159 -2.08 16.11 16.22
N ASN A 160 -1.17 16.27 17.18
CA ASN A 160 0.18 16.75 16.98
C ASN A 160 1.13 15.99 17.93
N MET A 161 2.05 15.19 17.37
CA MET A 161 2.97 14.36 18.15
C MET A 161 3.99 15.19 18.94
N GLU A 162 4.60 16.21 18.34
CA GLU A 162 5.63 17.05 18.98
C GLU A 162 5.08 17.79 20.21
N ARG A 163 3.89 18.35 20.06
CA ARG A 163 3.19 19.11 21.10
C ARG A 163 2.36 18.23 22.02
N LYS A 164 2.29 16.92 21.75
CA LYS A 164 1.46 15.94 22.45
C LYS A 164 0.00 16.40 22.62
N LEU A 165 -0.56 17.02 21.58
CA LEU A 165 -1.96 17.44 21.59
C LEU A 165 -2.83 16.22 21.32
N PRO A 166 -3.82 15.90 22.18
CA PRO A 166 -4.65 14.72 21.97
C PRO A 166 -5.45 14.85 20.68
N ASN A 167 -5.71 13.71 20.05
CA ASN A 167 -6.68 13.60 18.98
C ASN A 167 -8.09 13.40 19.56
N ASP A 168 -9.10 13.98 18.91
CA ASP A 168 -10.50 13.82 19.27
C ASP A 168 -11.42 13.78 18.03
N ILE A 169 -12.72 13.57 18.24
CA ILE A 169 -13.70 13.47 17.15
C ILE A 169 -13.92 14.79 16.40
N LYS A 170 -13.39 15.91 16.90
CA LYS A 170 -13.49 17.26 16.28
C LYS A 170 -12.19 17.62 15.55
N THR A 171 -11.15 16.83 15.70
CA THR A 171 -9.85 17.05 15.06
C THR A 171 -10.03 17.01 13.55
N LYS A 172 -9.50 18.04 12.88
CA LYS A 172 -9.53 18.16 11.42
C LYS A 172 -8.27 17.52 10.84
N PHE A 173 -8.45 16.68 9.84
CA PHE A 173 -7.37 16.00 9.13
C PHE A 173 -7.23 16.55 7.72
N ASN A 174 -6.02 16.54 7.19
CA ASN A 174 -5.83 16.71 5.76
C ASN A 174 -6.25 15.41 5.05
N LEU A 175 -7.29 15.49 4.21
CA LEU A 175 -7.86 14.34 3.53
C LEU A 175 -7.03 13.87 2.32
N GLY A 176 -6.00 14.61 1.93
CA GLY A 176 -5.12 14.25 0.81
C GLY A 176 -5.90 13.95 -0.47
N SER A 177 -5.63 12.79 -1.09
CA SER A 177 -6.29 12.38 -2.34
C SER A 177 -7.81 12.18 -2.24
N MET A 178 -8.38 11.99 -1.04
CA MET A 178 -9.83 11.91 -0.88
C MET A 178 -10.54 13.23 -1.27
N ASN A 179 -9.82 14.36 -1.29
CA ASN A 179 -10.36 15.64 -1.75
C ASN A 179 -10.84 15.61 -3.22
N LYS A 180 -10.31 14.71 -4.05
CA LYS A 180 -10.70 14.59 -5.47
C LYS A 180 -12.19 14.29 -5.66
N MET A 181 -12.83 13.63 -4.70
CA MET A 181 -14.28 13.39 -4.74
C MET A 181 -15.08 14.70 -4.71
N PHE A 182 -14.66 15.67 -3.90
CA PHE A 182 -15.29 16.99 -3.87
C PHE A 182 -15.10 17.72 -5.19
N THR A 183 -13.89 17.69 -5.77
CA THR A 183 -13.63 18.23 -7.09
C THR A 183 -14.53 17.58 -8.16
N ALA A 184 -14.65 16.25 -8.16
CA ALA A 184 -15.49 15.53 -9.09
C ALA A 184 -16.98 15.93 -8.96
N VAL A 185 -17.49 16.06 -7.72
CA VAL A 185 -18.86 16.54 -7.46
C VAL A 185 -19.05 17.96 -7.98
N SER A 186 -18.11 18.87 -7.73
CA SER A 186 -18.18 20.24 -8.26
C SER A 186 -18.21 20.28 -9.79
N ILE A 187 -17.41 19.46 -10.46
CA ILE A 187 -17.44 19.35 -11.93
C ILE A 187 -18.77 18.77 -12.42
N ALA A 188 -19.29 17.73 -11.76
CA ALA A 188 -20.59 17.15 -12.10
C ALA A 188 -21.74 18.16 -11.93
N GLN A 189 -21.72 18.97 -10.87
CA GLN A 189 -22.69 20.05 -10.65
C GLN A 189 -22.61 21.11 -11.76
N LEU A 190 -21.42 21.51 -12.19
CA LEU A 190 -21.24 22.44 -13.31
C LEU A 190 -21.76 21.85 -14.63
N ALA A 191 -21.51 20.56 -14.88
CA ALA A 191 -22.05 19.86 -16.04
C ALA A 191 -23.58 19.81 -16.03
N GLN A 192 -24.17 19.48 -14.88
CA GLN A 192 -25.63 19.46 -14.69
C GLN A 192 -26.27 20.83 -14.94
N GLN A 193 -25.58 21.91 -14.57
CA GLN A 193 -26.01 23.29 -14.82
C GLN A 193 -25.77 23.75 -16.27
N GLY A 194 -25.25 22.90 -17.15
CA GLY A 194 -24.91 23.25 -18.53
C GLY A 194 -23.74 24.23 -18.66
N ARG A 195 -22.96 24.45 -17.59
CA ARG A 195 -21.81 25.37 -17.59
C ARG A 195 -20.57 24.76 -18.24
N LEU A 196 -20.50 23.43 -18.31
CA LEU A 196 -19.50 22.69 -19.07
C LEU A 196 -20.08 21.40 -19.64
N ASN A 197 -19.39 20.78 -20.61
CA ASN A 197 -19.69 19.43 -21.06
C ASN A 197 -18.50 18.51 -20.72
N LEU A 198 -18.77 17.32 -20.19
CA LEU A 198 -17.71 16.37 -19.79
C LEU A 198 -16.88 15.87 -20.99
N ASN A 199 -17.46 15.91 -22.20
CA ASN A 199 -16.78 15.52 -23.43
C ASN A 199 -15.97 16.67 -24.07
N ASP A 200 -16.08 17.89 -23.54
CA ASP A 200 -15.22 18.98 -23.99
C ASP A 200 -13.79 18.76 -23.51
N THR A 201 -12.83 19.22 -24.32
CA THR A 201 -11.42 19.25 -23.94
C THR A 201 -11.16 20.31 -22.89
N ILE A 202 -10.17 20.10 -22.02
CA ILE A 202 -9.83 21.12 -21.01
C ILE A 202 -9.32 22.41 -21.64
N GLY A 203 -8.70 22.34 -22.82
CA GLY A 203 -8.22 23.50 -23.56
C GLY A 203 -9.34 24.46 -23.96
N LYS A 204 -10.59 23.98 -24.07
CA LYS A 204 -11.77 24.83 -24.28
C LYS A 204 -12.00 25.82 -23.13
N TYR A 205 -11.63 25.44 -21.90
CA TYR A 205 -11.85 26.23 -20.69
C TYR A 205 -10.57 26.86 -20.15
N LEU A 206 -9.43 26.20 -20.30
CA LEU A 206 -8.13 26.64 -19.81
C LEU A 206 -7.28 27.20 -20.96
N LEU A 207 -7.67 28.37 -21.47
CA LEU A 207 -7.09 28.96 -22.69
C LEU A 207 -5.57 29.23 -22.59
N SER A 208 -5.05 29.43 -21.38
CA SER A 208 -3.62 29.69 -21.13
C SER A 208 -2.84 28.44 -20.67
N TYR A 209 -3.40 27.25 -20.84
CA TYR A 209 -2.74 26.02 -20.41
C TYR A 209 -1.56 25.67 -21.32
N ARG A 210 -0.36 25.60 -20.74
CA ARG A 210 0.90 25.52 -21.50
C ARG A 210 1.11 24.19 -22.23
N ASN A 211 0.61 23.09 -21.69
CA ASN A 211 0.81 21.77 -22.29
C ASN A 211 -0.27 21.50 -23.35
N ILE A 212 0.13 21.60 -24.62
CA ILE A 212 -0.76 21.45 -25.79
C ILE A 212 -1.32 20.04 -25.90
N GLU A 213 -0.57 19.00 -25.54
CA GLU A 213 -1.06 17.63 -25.65
C GLU A 213 -2.10 17.35 -24.56
N THR A 214 -1.80 17.73 -23.32
CA THR A 214 -2.76 17.61 -22.22
C THR A 214 -3.99 18.50 -22.41
N SER A 215 -3.89 19.63 -23.14
CA SER A 215 -5.06 20.49 -23.41
C SER A 215 -6.14 19.80 -24.27
N LYS A 216 -5.78 18.74 -25.01
CA LYS A 216 -6.70 17.92 -25.82
C LYS A 216 -7.46 16.87 -25.00
N VAL A 217 -7.06 16.65 -23.75
CA VAL A 217 -7.72 15.69 -22.85
C VAL A 217 -9.11 16.20 -22.48
N THR A 218 -10.11 15.32 -22.50
CA THR A 218 -11.47 15.66 -22.08
C THR A 218 -11.59 15.78 -20.57
N ILE A 219 -12.59 16.53 -20.10
CA ILE A 219 -12.90 16.60 -18.66
C ILE A 219 -13.21 15.19 -18.12
N HIS A 220 -13.93 14.36 -18.88
CA HIS A 220 -14.23 12.98 -18.51
C HIS A 220 -12.95 12.13 -18.34
N GLN A 221 -11.99 12.26 -19.24
CA GLN A 221 -10.71 11.54 -19.16
C GLN A 221 -9.89 11.93 -17.92
N LEU A 222 -9.92 13.20 -17.52
CA LEU A 222 -9.28 13.63 -16.28
C LEU A 222 -9.96 13.05 -15.03
N LEU A 223 -11.29 13.09 -14.97
CA LEU A 223 -12.06 12.56 -13.83
C LEU A 223 -11.89 11.05 -13.63
N THR A 224 -11.57 10.33 -14.70
CA THR A 224 -11.41 8.86 -14.72
C THR A 224 -9.96 8.42 -14.79
N HIS A 225 -9.00 9.34 -14.73
CA HIS A 225 -7.57 9.03 -14.86
C HIS A 225 -7.19 8.29 -16.17
N THR A 226 -7.91 8.53 -17.26
CA THR A 226 -7.67 7.93 -18.59
C THR A 226 -7.06 8.90 -19.60
N GLY A 227 -6.66 10.10 -19.15
CA GLY A 227 -6.10 11.15 -20.00
C GLY A 227 -4.62 11.01 -20.36
N GLY A 228 -3.91 10.01 -19.84
CA GLY A 228 -2.49 9.79 -20.15
C GLY A 228 -1.56 10.91 -19.63
N THR A 229 -1.92 11.59 -18.54
CA THR A 229 -1.20 12.76 -18.01
C THR A 229 0.11 12.45 -17.28
N GLY A 230 0.55 11.18 -17.30
CA GLY A 230 1.76 10.71 -16.61
C GLY A 230 1.60 10.59 -15.09
N ASP A 231 2.66 10.09 -14.46
CA ASP A 231 2.80 10.02 -13.00
C ASP A 231 3.44 11.31 -12.46
N ILE A 232 2.85 11.87 -11.41
CA ILE A 232 3.36 13.06 -10.72
C ILE A 232 4.58 12.75 -9.84
N PHE A 233 4.85 11.46 -9.56
CA PHE A 233 5.99 10.97 -8.79
C PHE A 233 7.03 10.22 -9.66
N GLY A 234 7.04 10.47 -10.98
CA GLY A 234 8.00 9.85 -11.88
C GLY A 234 9.44 10.35 -11.72
N SER A 235 10.35 9.84 -12.56
CA SER A 235 11.80 10.14 -12.47
C SER A 235 12.18 11.62 -12.41
N ASP A 236 11.39 12.51 -13.03
CA ASP A 236 11.64 13.95 -12.98
C ASP A 236 11.33 14.56 -11.61
N TYR A 237 10.34 14.04 -10.89
CA TYR A 237 10.08 14.40 -9.49
C TYR A 237 11.26 13.98 -8.61
N GLU A 238 11.71 12.73 -8.74
CA GLU A 238 12.83 12.19 -7.96
C GLU A 238 14.13 12.98 -8.18
N LYS A 239 14.47 13.27 -9.45
CA LYS A 239 15.67 14.07 -9.81
C LYS A 239 15.68 15.47 -9.21
N ASN A 240 14.51 16.02 -8.89
CA ASN A 240 14.38 17.40 -8.40
C ASN A 240 13.90 17.48 -6.94
N LEU A 241 13.74 16.34 -6.26
CA LEU A 241 13.20 16.29 -4.89
C LEU A 241 13.99 17.17 -3.92
N GLU A 242 15.32 17.15 -4.01
CA GLU A 242 16.21 17.96 -3.15
C GLU A 242 16.10 19.47 -3.39
N LYS A 243 15.62 19.91 -4.56
CA LYS A 243 15.44 21.34 -4.89
C LYS A 243 14.07 21.87 -4.49
N LEU A 244 13.14 20.99 -4.13
CA LEU A 244 11.77 21.31 -3.74
C LEU A 244 11.60 21.45 -2.22
N ASN A 245 12.59 21.02 -1.45
CA ASN A 245 12.68 21.17 0.01
C ASN A 245 13.56 22.37 0.39
#